data_AF-A0A965IPU5-F1
#
_entry.id   AF-A0A965IPU5-F1
#
_cell.length_a   1.000
_cell.length_b   1.000
_cell.length_c   1.000
_cell.angle_alpha   90.00
_cell.angle_beta   90.00
_cell.angle_gamma   90.00
#
_symmetry.space_group_name_H-M   'P 1'
#
loop_
_entity.id
_entity.type
_entity.pdbx_description
1 polymer ?
#
loop_
_entity_poly.entity_id
_entity_poly.type
_entity_poly.pdbx_seq_one_letter_code
_entity_poly.pdbx_strand_id
1 'polypeptide(L)' 'MESLTDMLAKRPTPQEPEEVILLRAFVQKKYNHSVRIISGEYYITIAAPSAALASLLRYDEPEMKQSCKLTKKLRIRIGK' A
#
# COMPACT_ATOMS: atom_id res chain seq x y z
N MET A 1 -17.29 -6.03 -31.02
CA MET A 1 -17.68 -6.92 -29.91
C MET A 1 -17.12 -6.31 -28.65
N GLU A 2 -17.93 -5.52 -27.95
CA GLU A 2 -17.53 -4.92 -26.68
C GLU A 2 -17.64 -5.99 -25.59
N SER A 3 -16.47 -6.46 -25.15
CA SER A 3 -16.37 -7.50 -24.13
C SER A 3 -16.91 -7.00 -22.80
N LEU A 4 -17.80 -7.80 -22.19
CA LEU A 4 -18.24 -7.68 -20.78
C LEU A 4 -17.06 -7.58 -19.79
N THR A 5 -15.86 -7.93 -20.22
CA THR A 5 -14.60 -7.81 -19.48
C THR A 5 -14.15 -6.35 -19.28
N ASP A 6 -14.52 -5.41 -20.17
CA ASP A 6 -14.13 -4.00 -20.06
C ASP A 6 -14.97 -3.24 -19.02
N MET A 7 -16.21 -3.68 -18.79
CA MET A 7 -17.07 -3.10 -17.75
C MET A 7 -16.65 -3.49 -16.33
N LEU A 8 -15.82 -4.53 -16.18
CA LEU A 8 -15.19 -4.90 -14.90
C LEU A 8 -13.93 -4.07 -14.60
N ALA A 9 -13.29 -3.48 -15.62
CA ALA A 9 -12.14 -2.59 -15.47
C ALA A 9 -12.52 -1.16 -15.03
N LYS A 10 -13.80 -0.80 -15.18
CA LYS A 10 -14.40 0.46 -14.70
C LYS A 10 -15.07 0.34 -13.33
N ARG A 11 -14.69 -0.63 -12.50
CA ARG A 11 -15.07 -0.53 -11.09
C ARG A 11 -14.32 0.67 -10.50
N PRO A 12 -15.00 1.63 -9.86
CA PRO A 12 -14.30 2.67 -9.12
C PRO A 12 -13.37 1.94 -8.15
N THR A 13 -12.07 2.23 -8.24
CA THR A 13 -11.08 1.84 -7.23
C THR A 13 -11.74 2.03 -5.87
N PRO A 14 -11.89 0.97 -5.05
CA PRO A 14 -12.76 0.99 -3.88
C PRO A 14 -12.22 1.96 -2.85
N GLN A 15 -12.55 3.25 -3.01
CA GLN A 15 -12.22 4.40 -2.18
C GLN A 15 -11.05 4.11 -1.24
N GLU A 16 -9.90 3.72 -1.82
CA GLU A 16 -8.73 3.37 -1.02
C GLU A 16 -8.31 4.69 -0.37
N PRO A 17 -8.10 4.74 0.95
CA PRO A 17 -7.73 5.99 1.62
C PRO A 17 -6.52 6.60 0.90
N GLU A 18 -6.47 7.92 0.73
CA GLU A 18 -5.35 8.58 0.05
C GLU A 18 -3.99 8.17 0.63
N GLU A 19 -3.95 7.92 1.94
CA GLU A 19 -2.80 7.36 2.65
C GLU A 19 -2.28 6.06 2.02
N VAL A 20 -3.16 5.15 1.58
CA VAL A 20 -2.83 3.85 0.96
C VAL A 20 -2.30 4.04 -0.46
N ILE A 21 -2.89 4.95 -1.23
CA ILE A 21 -2.48 5.24 -2.60
C ILE A 21 -1.07 5.84 -2.60
N LEU A 22 -0.82 6.82 -1.72
CA LEU A 22 0.49 7.44 -1.56
C LEU A 22 1.54 6.44 -1.07
N LEU A 23 1.19 5.56 -0.14
CA LEU A 23 2.06 4.48 0.32
C LEU A 23 2.42 3.51 -0.81
N ARG A 24 1.43 3.07 -1.60
CA ARG A 24 1.68 2.16 -2.73
C ARG A 24 2.61 2.82 -3.75
N ALA A 25 2.35 4.08 -4.09
CA ALA A 25 3.18 4.85 -5.01
C ALA A 25 4.60 5.05 -4.48
N PHE A 26 4.76 5.33 -3.18
CA PHE A 26 6.06 5.48 -2.54
C PHE A 26 6.88 4.18 -2.61
N VAL A 27 6.27 3.06 -2.25
CA VAL A 27 6.97 1.76 -2.24
C VAL A 27 7.31 1.31 -3.66
N GLN A 28 6.40 1.53 -4.61
CA GLN A 28 6.65 1.24 -6.02
C GLN A 28 7.76 2.14 -6.59
N LYS A 29 7.76 3.44 -6.28
CA LYS A 29 8.79 4.38 -6.78
C LYS A 29 10.17 4.14 -6.16
N LYS A 30 10.23 3.81 -4.87
CA LYS A 30 11.49 3.67 -4.12
C LYS A 30 12.12 2.28 -4.25
N TYR A 31 11.31 1.21 -4.23
CA TYR A 31 11.81 -0.17 -4.23
C TYR A 31 11.44 -0.96 -5.48
N ASN A 32 10.74 -0.35 -6.45
CA ASN A 32 10.24 -1.02 -7.65
C ASN A 32 9.46 -2.32 -7.36
N HIS A 33 8.76 -2.34 -6.22
CA HIS A 33 8.04 -3.50 -5.73
C HIS A 33 6.59 -3.15 -5.41
N SER A 34 5.70 -4.09 -5.71
CA SER A 34 4.31 -4.02 -5.30
C SER A 34 4.15 -4.68 -3.93
N VAL A 35 3.52 -3.96 -2.99
CA VAL A 35 3.16 -4.46 -1.67
C VAL A 35 1.66 -4.45 -1.51
N ARG A 36 1.15 -5.41 -0.73
CA ARG A 36 -0.27 -5.46 -0.39
C ARG A 36 -0.49 -4.60 0.85
N ILE A 37 -1.33 -3.59 0.72
CA ILE A 37 -1.65 -2.66 1.82
C ILE A 37 -3.11 -2.89 2.19
N ILE A 38 -3.37 -3.02 3.49
CA ILE A 38 -4.69 -3.26 4.06
C ILE A 38 -4.94 -2.12 5.05
N SER A 39 -5.86 -1.22 4.72
CA SER A 39 -6.30 -0.17 5.64
C SER A 39 -7.38 -0.70 6.57
N GLY A 40 -7.12 -0.69 7.87
CA GLY A 40 -8.14 -0.84 8.90
C GLY A 40 -8.57 0.51 9.47
N GLU A 41 -9.51 0.46 10.42
CA GLU A 41 -10.01 1.63 11.13
C GLU A 41 -8.91 2.31 11.96
N TYR A 42 -8.11 1.52 12.68
CA TYR A 42 -7.07 2.02 13.60
C TYR A 42 -5.63 1.83 13.10
N TYR A 43 -5.41 0.90 12.18
CA TYR A 43 -4.07 0.53 11.72
C TYR A 43 -4.06 0.24 10.22
N ILE A 44 -2.94 0.55 9.58
CA ILE A 44 -2.66 0.21 8.19
C ILE A 44 -1.63 -0.90 8.19
N THR A 45 -1.98 -2.04 7.63
CA THR A 45 -1.08 -3.20 7.52
C THR A 45 -0.45 -3.25 6.15
N ILE A 46 0.88 -3.24 6.08
CA ILE A 46 1.61 -3.52 4.85
C ILE A 46 2.10 -4.96 4.91
N ALA A 47 1.64 -5.79 3.98
CA ALA A 47 2.16 -7.13 3.73
C ALA A 47 3.27 -7.03 2.67
N ALA A 48 4.50 -7.18 3.14
CA ALA A 48 5.69 -7.22 2.32
C ALA A 48 5.98 -8.67 1.88
N PRO A 49 6.33 -8.90 0.60
CA PRO A 49 6.61 -10.24 0.08
C PRO A 49 7.93 -10.83 0.61
N SER A 50 8.83 -10.02 1.16
CA SER A 50 10.13 -10.47 1.68
C SER A 50 10.50 -9.77 2.99
N ALA A 51 11.31 -10.46 3.80
CA ALA A 51 11.85 -9.90 5.05
C ALA A 51 12.75 -8.68 4.79
N ALA A 52 13.52 -8.70 3.70
CA ALA A 52 14.37 -7.58 3.30
C ALA A 52 13.53 -6.32 3.04
N LEU A 53 12.45 -6.45 2.26
CA LEU A 53 11.57 -5.32 1.98
C LEU A 53 10.83 -4.84 3.23
N ALA A 54 10.42 -5.75 4.11
CA ALA A 54 9.84 -5.37 5.39
C ALA A 54 10.81 -4.58 6.29
N SER A 55 12.09 -4.96 6.33
CA SER A 55 13.11 -4.23 7.09
C SER A 55 13.36 -2.84 6.52
N LEU A 56 13.42 -2.71 5.18
CA LEU A 56 13.54 -1.42 4.50
C LEU A 56 12.33 -0.53 4.79
N LEU A 57 11.11 -1.07 4.69
CA LEU A 57 9.89 -0.34 5.05
C LEU A 57 9.86 0.10 6.51
N ARG A 58 10.43 -0.69 7.44
CA ARG A 58 10.52 -0.30 8.85
C ARG A 58 11.51 0.84 9.04
N TYR A 59 12.61 0.81 8.32
CA TYR A 59 13.60 1.89 8.33
C TYR A 59 13.01 3.19 7.79
N ASP A 60 12.26 3.11 6.70
CA ASP A 60 11.60 4.22 6.03
C ASP A 60 10.20 4.56 6.60
N GLU A 61 9.76 3.87 7.66
CA GLU A 61 8.49 4.11 8.34
C GLU A 61 8.27 5.59 8.75
N PRO A 62 9.23 6.29 9.38
CA PRO A 62 9.04 7.70 9.73
C PRO A 62 8.89 8.60 8.50
N GLU A 63 9.65 8.35 7.43
CA GLU A 63 9.57 9.12 6.18
C GLU A 63 8.23 8.90 5.47
N MET A 64 7.75 7.66 5.45
CA MET A 64 6.43 7.32 4.93
C MET A 64 5.32 7.99 5.73
N LYS A 65 5.42 7.99 7.07
CA LYS A 65 4.44 8.67 7.95
C LYS A 65 4.35 10.16 7.67
N GLN A 66 5.49 10.82 7.49
CA GLN A 66 5.53 12.25 7.17
C GLN A 66 5.01 12.54 5.76
N SER A 67 5.47 11.77 4.76
CA SER A 67 5.14 12.01 3.34
C SER A 67 3.67 11.70 3.03
N CYS A 68 3.12 10.63 3.60
CA CYS A 68 1.75 10.19 3.35
C CYS A 68 0.75 10.70 4.40
N LYS A 69 1.20 11.58 5.33
CA LYS A 69 0.40 12.11 6.46
C LYS A 69 -0.38 11.00 7.19
N LEU A 70 0.29 9.89 7.45
CA LEU A 70 -0.33 8.73 8.08
C LEU A 70 -0.78 9.08 9.49
N THR A 71 -2.09 9.13 9.69
CA THR A 71 -2.70 9.33 11.02
C THR A 71 -2.84 8.01 11.77
N LYS A 72 -2.84 6.89 11.04
CA LYS A 72 -3.04 5.55 11.57
C LYS A 72 -1.71 4.85 11.89
N LYS A 73 -1.74 3.90 12.84
CA LYS A 73 -0.56 3.08 13.16
C LYS A 73 -0.21 2.18 11.98
N LEU A 74 1.04 2.24 11.53
CA LEU A 74 1.56 1.34 10.50
C LEU A 74 1.94 -0.01 11.13
N ARG A 75 1.54 -1.11 10.50
CA ARG A 75 1.94 -2.48 10.87
C ARG A 75 2.57 -3.15 9.67
N ILE A 76 3.85 -3.45 9.73
CA ILE A 76 4.55 -4.14 8.66
C ILE A 76 4.60 -5.64 8.98
N ARG A 77 3.95 -6.44 8.15
CA ARG A 77 3.94 -7.90 8.20
C ARG A 77 4.71 -8.45 6.99
N ILE A 78 5.40 -9.56 7.21
CA ILE A 78 6.06 -10.33 6.16
C ILE A 78 5.09 -11.46 5.79
N GLY A 79 4.68 -11.53 4.53
CA GLY A 79 3.70 -12.52 4.08
C GLY A 79 3.07 -12.17 2.74
N LYS A 80 2.44 -13.17 2.11
CA LYS A 80 1.74 -13.08 0.81
C LYS A 80 0.24 -12.86 1.01
#